data_AF-A0A8J5CPA3-F1
#
_entry.id   AF-A0A8J5CPA3-F1
#
_cell.length_a   1.000
_cell.length_b   1.000
_cell.length_c   1.000
_cell.angle_alpha   90.00
_cell.angle_beta   90.00
_cell.angle_gamma   90.00
#
_symmetry.space_group_name_H-M   'P 1'
#
loop_
_entity.id
_entity.type
_entity.pdbx_description
1 polymer ?
#
loop_
_entity_poly.entity_id
_entity_poly.type
_entity_poly.pdbx_seq_one_letter_code
_entity_poly.pdbx_strand_id
1 'polypeptide(L)'
;MMQPSARKRARIDCIIHCSDSDALVSPQDLDSWNTLLRAAEIRQHDPVLEAAKGLEEGGIPHIHYHRKCRSLFTMKKSLDSILAKGVKIESASVDPRRRASRDAPSTSRVYAKVCLFCEKSSKYMKAAKTREPLIQCVELRADEKIRRAATRKLNQRILGLLSRDLVAAEGHYHKSCYKFFTKDDSPAAARSGAGENQEESEGARYEEAEIEALEELFLYIRTELFPNPEVLPMINLTSRLERSMMSRGIIQLKPATKKHVRRKIETEFGESLRFVPDEKESF
;
A
#
# COMPACT_ATOMS: atom_id res chain seq x y z
N MET A 1 -8.05 -50.32 39.37
CA MET A 1 -8.87 -49.10 39.33
C MET A 1 -8.44 -48.27 38.14
N MET A 2 -9.22 -48.27 37.06
CA MET A 2 -8.95 -47.48 35.86
C MET A 2 -9.41 -46.04 36.08
N GLN A 3 -8.52 -45.07 35.88
CA GLN A 3 -8.87 -43.65 35.88
C GLN A 3 -9.45 -43.27 34.50
N PRO A 4 -10.52 -42.45 34.43
CA PRO A 4 -11.12 -42.07 33.16
C PRO A 4 -10.29 -40.99 32.46
N SER A 5 -9.91 -41.29 31.22
CA SER A 5 -9.23 -40.39 30.29
C SER A 5 -10.07 -39.14 30.02
N ALA A 6 -9.51 -37.97 30.32
CA ALA A 6 -10.10 -36.68 29.98
C ALA A 6 -10.18 -36.55 28.45
N ARG A 7 -11.39 -36.65 27.91
CA ARG A 7 -11.67 -36.35 26.50
C ARG A 7 -11.32 -34.88 26.25
N LYS A 8 -10.19 -34.62 25.58
CA LYS A 8 -9.88 -33.32 24.97
C LYS A 8 -11.03 -32.99 24.03
N ARG A 9 -11.91 -32.05 24.42
CA ARG A 9 -12.92 -31.48 23.52
C ARG A 9 -12.16 -30.87 22.34
N ALA A 10 -12.31 -31.46 21.15
CA ALA A 10 -11.85 -30.85 19.92
C ALA A 10 -12.46 -29.45 19.85
N ARG A 11 -11.62 -28.41 19.79
CA ARG A 11 -12.09 -27.05 19.59
C ARG A 11 -12.79 -27.02 18.24
N ILE A 12 -14.10 -26.78 18.27
CA ILE A 12 -14.88 -26.58 17.06
C ILE A 12 -14.57 -25.14 16.65
N ASP A 13 -13.80 -24.98 15.58
CA ASP A 13 -13.37 -23.68 15.08
C ASP A 13 -14.07 -23.36 13.75
N CYS A 14 -14.24 -22.07 13.46
CA CYS A 14 -14.84 -21.61 12.21
C CYS A 14 -13.88 -21.87 11.03
N ILE A 15 -14.28 -22.68 10.06
CA ILE A 15 -13.44 -23.04 8.90
C ILE A 15 -13.12 -21.86 7.97
N ILE A 16 -13.92 -20.78 8.02
CA ILE A 16 -13.77 -19.57 7.17
C ILE A 16 -13.58 -18.32 8.02
N HIS A 17 -12.89 -18.44 9.16
CA HIS A 17 -12.86 -17.40 10.19
C HIS A 17 -12.52 -15.98 9.64
N CYS A 18 -13.51 -15.09 9.64
CA CYS A 18 -13.39 -13.70 9.16
C CYS A 18 -13.70 -12.64 10.24
N SER A 19 -14.27 -13.04 11.38
CA SER A 19 -14.60 -12.18 12.52
C SER A 19 -14.92 -13.00 13.77
N ASP A 20 -14.61 -12.43 14.94
CA ASP A 20 -14.98 -12.95 16.26
C ASP A 20 -16.39 -12.47 16.65
N SER A 21 -17.44 -13.14 16.15
CA SER A 21 -18.79 -13.04 16.73
C SER A 21 -19.71 -14.09 16.14
N ASP A 22 -20.56 -14.62 17.03
CA ASP A 22 -21.70 -15.54 16.86
C ASP A 22 -21.42 -17.03 17.10
N ALA A 23 -22.50 -17.77 17.34
CA ALA A 23 -22.47 -19.23 17.44
C ALA A 23 -22.06 -19.87 16.10
N LEU A 24 -21.36 -21.00 16.21
CA LEU A 24 -20.96 -21.81 15.06
C LEU A 24 -22.16 -22.59 14.51
N VAL A 25 -22.29 -22.59 13.19
CA VAL A 25 -23.37 -23.25 12.46
C VAL A 25 -22.76 -24.18 11.40
N SER A 26 -23.41 -25.30 11.15
CA SER A 26 -23.06 -26.25 10.07
C SER A 26 -24.00 -26.09 8.87
N PRO A 27 -23.58 -26.50 7.65
CA PRO A 27 -24.49 -26.58 6.52
C PRO A 27 -25.65 -27.54 6.85
N GLN A 28 -26.89 -27.09 6.62
CA GLN A 28 -28.09 -27.88 6.91
C GLN A 28 -28.57 -28.68 5.70
N ASP A 29 -28.12 -28.31 4.51
CA ASP A 29 -28.64 -28.79 3.24
C ASP A 29 -27.54 -28.76 2.15
N LEU A 30 -27.77 -29.56 1.10
CA LEU A 30 -26.82 -29.72 0.01
C LEU A 30 -26.64 -28.41 -0.79
N ASP A 31 -27.68 -27.60 -0.94
CA ASP A 31 -27.59 -26.30 -1.62
C ASP A 31 -26.73 -25.32 -0.83
N SER A 32 -26.85 -25.32 0.50
CA SER A 32 -26.00 -24.53 1.39
C SER A 32 -24.54 -24.94 1.32
N TRP A 33 -24.26 -26.24 1.17
CA TRP A 33 -22.92 -26.79 0.96
C TRP A 33 -22.37 -26.44 -0.43
N ASN A 34 -23.14 -26.67 -1.50
CA ASN A 34 -22.75 -26.34 -2.87
C ASN A 34 -22.44 -24.85 -3.05
N THR A 35 -23.23 -23.97 -2.41
CA THR A 35 -22.97 -22.53 -2.41
C THR A 35 -21.63 -22.19 -1.75
N LEU A 36 -21.29 -22.91 -0.67
CA LEU A 36 -20.03 -22.74 0.05
C LEU A 36 -18.84 -23.27 -0.76
N LEU A 37 -19.01 -24.43 -1.40
CA LEU A 37 -18.00 -25.08 -2.23
C LEU A 37 -17.65 -24.22 -3.44
N ARG A 38 -18.64 -23.72 -4.19
CA ARG A 38 -18.40 -22.79 -5.31
C ARG A 38 -17.66 -21.53 -4.87
N ALA A 39 -18.02 -20.98 -3.71
CA ALA A 39 -17.32 -19.82 -3.17
C ALA A 39 -15.86 -20.15 -2.79
N ALA A 40 -15.60 -21.36 -2.29
CA ALA A 40 -14.26 -21.83 -1.96
C ALA A 40 -13.40 -22.08 -3.21
N GLU A 41 -13.97 -22.61 -4.29
CA GLU A 41 -13.30 -22.77 -5.58
C GLU A 41 -12.86 -21.41 -6.14
N ILE A 42 -13.78 -20.42 -6.17
CA ILE A 42 -13.50 -19.07 -6.66
C ILE A 42 -12.44 -18.36 -5.82
N ARG A 43 -12.42 -18.61 -4.50
CA ARG A 43 -11.49 -17.99 -3.55
C ARG A 43 -10.20 -18.76 -3.36
N GLN A 44 -10.07 -19.95 -3.95
CA GLN A 44 -9.01 -20.93 -3.67
C GLN A 44 -8.77 -21.14 -2.16
N HIS A 45 -9.85 -21.49 -1.46
CA HIS A 45 -9.81 -21.64 -0.01
C HIS A 45 -9.64 -23.10 0.40
N ASP A 46 -8.38 -23.50 0.61
CA ASP A 46 -7.97 -24.88 0.85
C ASP A 46 -8.74 -25.61 1.96
N PRO A 47 -9.02 -25.03 3.15
CA PRO A 47 -9.71 -25.77 4.21
C PRO A 47 -11.09 -26.30 3.80
N VAL A 48 -11.82 -25.56 2.96
CA VAL A 48 -13.15 -25.99 2.49
C VAL A 48 -13.03 -26.98 1.35
N LEU A 49 -12.01 -26.83 0.48
CA LEU A 49 -11.73 -27.77 -0.61
C LEU A 49 -11.25 -29.13 -0.08
N GLU A 50 -10.43 -29.13 0.98
CA GLU A 50 -10.00 -30.37 1.65
C GLU A 50 -11.15 -31.08 2.35
N ALA A 51 -12.08 -30.34 2.95
CA ALA A 51 -13.30 -30.90 3.51
C ALA A 51 -14.20 -31.56 2.45
N ALA A 52 -14.07 -31.17 1.17
CA ALA A 52 -14.79 -31.77 0.06
C ALA A 52 -14.14 -33.05 -0.48
N LYS A 53 -12.81 -33.18 -0.42
CA LYS A 53 -12.05 -34.32 -0.98
C LYS A 53 -12.36 -35.68 -0.32
N GLY A 54 -12.89 -35.67 0.91
CA GLY A 54 -13.16 -36.87 1.69
C GLY A 54 -14.62 -37.35 1.67
N LEU A 55 -15.48 -36.80 0.79
CA LEU A 55 -16.92 -37.09 0.77
C LEU A 55 -17.33 -37.84 -0.49
N GLU A 56 -18.27 -38.76 -0.34
CA GLU A 56 -19.01 -39.36 -1.45
C GLU A 56 -19.89 -38.30 -2.14
N GLU A 57 -20.19 -38.50 -3.42
CA GLU A 57 -20.92 -37.56 -4.28
C GLU A 57 -22.31 -37.24 -3.69
N GLY A 58 -22.48 -36.03 -3.14
CA GLY A 58 -23.71 -35.60 -2.43
C GLY A 58 -23.62 -35.58 -0.90
N GLY A 59 -22.46 -35.89 -0.31
CA GLY A 59 -22.24 -35.78 1.14
C GLY A 59 -22.10 -34.34 1.62
N ILE A 60 -22.64 -34.04 2.80
CA ILE A 60 -22.42 -32.76 3.50
C ILE A 60 -21.33 -32.97 4.55
N PRO A 61 -20.20 -32.24 4.51
CA PRO A 61 -19.15 -32.39 5.50
C PRO A 61 -19.58 -31.84 6.86
N HIS A 62 -19.04 -32.44 7.92
CA HIS A 62 -19.21 -31.94 9.28
C HIS A 62 -18.30 -30.74 9.56
N ILE A 63 -18.57 -29.61 8.91
CA ILE A 63 -17.84 -28.34 9.08
C ILE A 63 -18.69 -27.30 9.81
N HIS A 64 -18.01 -26.34 10.42
CA HIS A 64 -18.64 -25.25 11.15
C HIS A 64 -18.10 -23.91 10.73
N TYR A 65 -18.97 -22.90 10.72
CA TYR A 65 -18.62 -21.52 10.45
C TYR A 65 -19.57 -20.57 11.17
N HIS A 66 -19.15 -19.33 11.39
CA HIS A 66 -20.08 -18.28 11.81
C HIS A 66 -21.00 -17.91 10.65
N ARG A 67 -22.27 -17.61 10.93
CA ARG A 67 -23.25 -17.18 9.91
C ARG A 67 -22.76 -15.97 9.12
N LYS A 68 -22.13 -15.02 9.81
CA LYS A 68 -21.51 -13.82 9.21
C LYS A 68 -20.33 -14.18 8.31
N CYS A 69 -19.49 -15.13 8.72
CA CYS A 69 -18.36 -15.60 7.92
C CYS A 69 -18.85 -16.26 6.62
N ARG A 70 -19.86 -17.14 6.68
CA ARG A 70 -20.50 -17.70 5.48
C ARG A 70 -21.06 -16.61 4.59
N SER A 71 -21.87 -15.70 5.14
CA SER A 71 -22.50 -14.64 4.36
C SER A 71 -21.48 -13.83 3.58
N LEU A 72 -20.37 -13.43 4.22
CA LEU A 72 -19.28 -12.67 3.59
C LEU A 72 -18.54 -13.49 2.54
N PHE A 73 -18.29 -14.75 2.83
CA PHE A 73 -17.56 -15.66 1.95
C PHE A 73 -18.33 -15.97 0.67
N THR A 74 -19.64 -16.18 0.77
CA THR A 74 -20.51 -16.51 -0.38
C THR A 74 -21.16 -15.28 -1.03
N MET A 75 -20.74 -14.04 -0.71
CA MET A 75 -21.33 -12.83 -1.30
C MET A 75 -21.09 -12.77 -2.81
N LYS A 76 -22.16 -12.81 -3.60
CA LYS A 76 -22.12 -12.75 -5.07
C LYS A 76 -21.24 -11.63 -5.62
N LYS A 77 -21.46 -10.39 -5.19
CA LYS A 77 -20.67 -9.23 -5.65
C LYS A 77 -19.16 -9.37 -5.40
N SER A 78 -18.77 -10.06 -4.33
CA SER A 78 -17.36 -10.30 -4.02
C SER A 78 -16.76 -11.39 -4.91
N LEU A 79 -17.52 -12.44 -5.20
CA LEU A 79 -17.11 -13.53 -6.09
C LEU A 79 -17.01 -13.03 -7.54
N ASP A 80 -17.99 -12.26 -8.02
CA ASP A 80 -17.98 -11.64 -9.36
C ASP A 80 -16.77 -10.71 -9.53
N SER A 81 -16.38 -9.98 -8.48
CA SER A 81 -15.18 -9.14 -8.51
C SER A 81 -13.88 -9.94 -8.55
N ILE A 82 -13.83 -11.14 -7.97
CA ILE A 82 -12.65 -12.02 -8.03
C ILE A 82 -12.55 -12.62 -9.44
N LEU A 83 -13.67 -13.10 -9.98
CA LEU A 83 -13.74 -13.61 -11.36
C LEU A 83 -13.35 -12.52 -12.37
N ALA A 84 -13.85 -11.29 -12.22
CA ALA A 84 -13.49 -10.16 -13.08
C ALA A 84 -12.01 -9.74 -12.96
N LYS A 85 -11.35 -10.02 -11.82
CA LYS A 85 -9.92 -9.79 -11.61
C LYS A 85 -9.07 -10.93 -12.18
N GLY A 86 -9.55 -12.17 -12.15
CA GLY A 86 -8.89 -13.33 -12.78
C GLY A 86 -8.69 -13.16 -14.29
N VAL A 87 -9.55 -12.38 -14.95
CA VAL A 87 -9.40 -12.02 -16.38
C VAL A 87 -8.30 -10.98 -16.63
N LYS A 88 -7.70 -10.38 -15.59
CA LYS A 88 -6.82 -9.21 -15.71
C LYS A 88 -5.44 -9.34 -15.07
N ILE A 89 -5.02 -10.52 -14.61
CA ILE A 89 -3.74 -10.70 -13.91
C ILE A 89 -3.01 -11.93 -14.45
N GLU A 90 -2.30 -11.75 -15.56
CA GLU A 90 -0.87 -12.04 -15.54
C GLU A 90 -0.19 -10.74 -15.10
N SER A 91 0.70 -10.84 -14.10
CA SER A 91 1.54 -9.81 -13.48
C SER A 91 0.97 -8.98 -12.30
N ALA A 92 1.46 -9.39 -11.12
CA ALA A 92 1.94 -8.59 -9.98
C ALA A 92 0.94 -7.91 -9.00
N SER A 93 0.60 -8.69 -7.97
CA SER A 93 0.69 -8.40 -6.52
C SER A 93 0.70 -6.96 -5.98
N VAL A 94 -0.36 -6.58 -5.25
CA VAL A 94 -0.32 -5.57 -4.18
C VAL A 94 -1.10 -6.03 -2.94
N ASP A 95 -0.41 -5.97 -1.80
CA ASP A 95 -0.75 -6.34 -0.41
C ASP A 95 -2.11 -5.78 0.12
N PRO A 96 -2.97 -6.57 0.82
CA PRO A 96 -4.30 -6.13 1.26
C PRO A 96 -4.35 -5.29 2.55
N ARG A 97 -3.23 -4.82 3.12
CA ARG A 97 -3.22 -4.11 4.43
C ARG A 97 -3.81 -2.69 4.46
N ARG A 98 -4.69 -2.28 3.54
CA ARG A 98 -5.42 -1.01 3.64
C ARG A 98 -6.94 -1.21 3.51
N ARG A 99 -7.57 -1.67 4.59
CA ARG A 99 -9.03 -1.55 4.77
C ARG A 99 -9.37 -0.07 4.97
N ALA A 100 -9.80 0.60 3.91
CA ALA A 100 -10.58 1.82 4.02
C ALA A 100 -11.96 1.44 4.60
N SER A 101 -12.31 2.05 5.73
CA SER A 101 -13.63 1.96 6.34
C SER A 101 -14.66 2.44 5.33
N ARG A 102 -15.51 1.54 4.82
CA ARG A 102 -16.65 1.91 3.97
C ARG A 102 -17.88 1.98 4.86
N ASP A 103 -18.22 3.18 5.29
CA ASP A 103 -19.56 3.46 5.77
C ASP A 103 -20.57 3.34 4.61
N ALA A 104 -21.82 2.99 4.97
CA ALA A 104 -22.95 2.79 4.05
C ALA A 104 -23.20 4.03 3.16
N PRO A 105 -23.89 3.89 2.01
CA PRO A 105 -24.19 5.03 1.15
C PRO A 105 -25.16 5.96 1.86
N SER A 106 -24.65 7.10 2.32
CA SER A 106 -25.47 8.16 2.89
C SER A 106 -26.37 8.75 1.80
N THR A 107 -27.68 8.77 2.05
CA THR A 107 -28.68 9.49 1.23
C THR A 107 -28.59 11.01 1.39
N SER A 108 -27.60 11.50 2.15
CA SER A 108 -27.40 12.92 2.42
C SER A 108 -27.06 13.71 1.16
N ARG A 109 -27.74 14.86 1.01
CA ARG A 109 -27.40 15.86 0.01
C ARG A 109 -26.08 16.56 0.29
N VAL A 110 -25.54 16.44 1.51
CA VAL A 110 -24.30 17.08 1.92
C VAL A 110 -23.27 16.02 2.32
N TYR A 111 -22.00 16.23 1.98
CA TYR A 111 -20.90 15.37 2.41
C TYR A 111 -20.71 15.43 3.92
N ALA A 112 -20.26 14.31 4.49
CA ALA A 112 -19.85 14.28 5.88
C ALA A 112 -18.74 15.30 6.14
N LYS A 113 -18.70 15.84 7.37
CA LYS A 113 -17.72 16.86 7.81
C LYS A 113 -16.34 16.23 8.06
N VAL A 114 -15.73 15.72 6.99
CA VAL A 114 -14.42 15.08 6.94
C VAL A 114 -13.65 15.59 5.73
N CYS A 115 -12.32 15.55 5.79
CA CYS A 115 -11.48 15.96 4.67
C CYS A 115 -11.66 15.03 3.47
N LEU A 116 -12.01 15.58 2.31
CA LEU A 116 -12.17 14.87 1.04
C LEU A 116 -10.93 14.04 0.69
N PHE A 117 -9.73 14.48 1.07
CA PHE A 117 -8.46 13.83 0.69
C PHE A 117 -7.96 12.78 1.67
N CYS A 118 -8.12 13.00 2.98
CA CYS A 118 -7.56 12.12 4.01
C CYS A 118 -8.60 11.48 4.94
N GLU A 119 -9.89 11.76 4.71
CA GLU A 119 -11.04 11.18 5.42
C GLU A 119 -11.04 11.43 6.94
N LYS A 120 -10.22 12.37 7.42
CA LYS A 120 -10.14 12.76 8.83
C LYS A 120 -10.90 14.06 9.06
N SER A 121 -11.59 14.14 10.21
CA SER A 121 -12.23 15.36 10.70
C SER A 121 -11.24 16.38 11.29
N SER A 122 -10.05 15.93 11.68
CA SER A 122 -8.95 16.79 12.13
C SER A 122 -7.60 16.17 11.82
N LYS A 123 -6.62 17.01 11.50
CA LYS A 123 -5.24 16.61 11.21
C LYS A 123 -4.28 17.29 12.19
N TYR A 124 -3.54 16.50 12.96
CA TYR A 124 -2.52 17.05 13.86
C TYR A 124 -1.29 17.52 13.10
N MET A 125 -0.89 18.77 13.31
CA MET A 125 0.25 19.41 12.67
C MET A 125 1.41 19.44 13.66
N LYS A 126 2.36 18.51 13.52
CA LYS A 126 3.50 18.36 14.45
C LYS A 126 4.33 19.64 14.60
N ALA A 127 4.57 20.37 13.51
CA ALA A 127 5.37 21.60 13.51
C ALA A 127 4.71 22.72 14.33
N ALA A 128 3.39 22.86 14.23
CA ALA A 128 2.63 23.91 14.91
C ALA A 128 2.02 23.45 16.25
N LYS A 129 2.19 22.18 16.64
CA LYS A 129 1.58 21.53 17.81
C LYS A 129 0.06 21.76 17.94
N THR A 130 -0.65 21.93 16.82
CA THR A 130 -2.07 22.26 16.75
C THR A 130 -2.81 21.32 15.80
N ARG A 131 -4.15 21.33 15.86
CA ARG A 131 -4.99 20.62 14.88
C ARG A 131 -5.40 21.57 13.77
N GLU A 132 -5.19 21.12 12.54
CA GLU A 132 -5.63 21.84 11.35
C GLU A 132 -7.15 21.72 11.21
N PRO A 133 -7.88 22.85 11.10
CA PRO A 133 -9.32 22.82 10.90
C PRO A 133 -9.68 22.41 9.47
N LEU A 134 -10.92 21.94 9.30
CA LEU A 134 -11.51 21.74 7.98
C LEU A 134 -11.96 23.07 7.39
N ILE A 135 -11.74 23.23 6.09
CA ILE A 135 -12.20 24.33 5.26
C ILE A 135 -13.27 23.78 4.34
N GLN A 136 -14.43 24.44 4.30
CA GLN A 136 -15.49 24.12 3.34
C GLN A 136 -15.13 24.68 1.96
N CYS A 137 -15.37 23.89 0.92
CA CYS A 137 -15.29 24.34 -0.46
C CYS A 137 -16.49 25.27 -0.73
N VAL A 138 -16.24 26.57 -0.81
CA VAL A 138 -17.28 27.58 -1.09
C VAL A 138 -17.13 28.22 -2.48
N GLU A 139 -15.94 28.09 -3.08
CA GLU A 139 -15.62 28.69 -4.37
C GLU A 139 -15.57 27.64 -5.49
N LEU A 140 -16.23 27.93 -6.61
CA LEU A 140 -16.18 27.09 -7.82
C LEU A 140 -14.75 26.94 -8.37
N ARG A 141 -13.91 27.96 -8.19
CA ARG A 141 -12.49 27.89 -8.58
C ARG A 141 -11.74 26.80 -7.81
N ALA A 142 -12.07 26.58 -6.54
CA ALA A 142 -11.48 25.52 -5.75
C ALA A 142 -11.97 24.15 -6.22
N ASP A 143 -13.26 23.98 -6.53
CA ASP A 143 -13.83 22.76 -7.13
C ASP A 143 -13.13 22.40 -8.44
N GLU A 144 -13.06 23.35 -9.37
CA GLU A 144 -12.42 23.21 -10.68
C GLU A 144 -10.96 22.75 -10.54
N LYS A 145 -10.21 23.36 -9.60
CA LYS A 145 -8.80 23.00 -9.36
C LYS A 145 -8.67 21.57 -8.82
N ILE A 146 -9.54 21.17 -7.90
CA ILE A 146 -9.57 19.80 -7.36
C ILE A 146 -9.93 18.81 -8.48
N ARG A 147 -10.87 19.16 -9.35
CA ARG A 147 -11.27 18.37 -10.50
C ARG A 147 -10.14 18.15 -11.48
N ARG A 148 -9.45 19.21 -11.90
CA ARG A 148 -8.26 19.11 -12.77
C ARG A 148 -7.16 18.27 -12.14
N ALA A 149 -6.89 18.47 -10.84
CA ALA A 149 -5.91 17.66 -10.12
C ALA A 149 -6.30 16.18 -10.03
N ALA A 150 -7.57 15.88 -9.76
CA ALA A 150 -8.09 14.51 -9.67
C ALA A 150 -8.03 13.79 -11.03
N THR A 151 -8.39 14.47 -12.12
CA THR A 151 -8.30 13.93 -13.49
C THR A 151 -6.85 13.63 -13.85
N ARG A 152 -5.92 14.57 -13.62
CA ARG A 152 -4.50 14.36 -13.91
C ARG A 152 -3.88 13.22 -13.11
N LYS A 153 -4.22 13.12 -11.81
CA LYS A 153 -3.72 12.07 -10.92
C LYS A 153 -4.48 10.75 -11.06
N LEU A 154 -5.45 10.67 -12.00
CA LEU A 154 -6.35 9.53 -12.20
C LEU A 154 -6.96 9.00 -10.89
N ASN A 155 -7.26 9.91 -9.96
CA ASN A 155 -7.72 9.54 -8.63
C ASN A 155 -9.21 9.21 -8.65
N GLN A 156 -9.53 7.94 -8.91
CA GLN A 156 -10.91 7.45 -9.05
C GLN A 156 -11.80 7.76 -7.84
N ARG A 157 -11.25 7.77 -6.62
CA ARG A 157 -12.02 8.08 -5.41
C ARG A 157 -12.49 9.53 -5.42
N ILE A 158 -11.58 10.47 -5.66
CA ILE A 158 -11.93 11.90 -5.71
C ILE A 158 -12.81 12.19 -6.93
N LEU A 159 -12.54 11.56 -8.08
CA LEU A 159 -13.40 11.67 -9.26
C LEU A 159 -14.84 11.19 -8.98
N GLY A 160 -15.01 10.11 -8.21
CA GLY A 160 -16.32 9.64 -7.76
C GLY A 160 -17.04 10.66 -6.87
N LEU A 161 -16.32 11.37 -5.98
CA LEU A 161 -16.89 12.46 -5.18
C LEU A 161 -17.24 13.66 -6.09
N LEU A 162 -16.39 14.00 -7.04
CA LEU A 162 -16.60 15.11 -7.98
C LEU A 162 -17.72 14.88 -9.01
N SER A 163 -18.41 13.74 -8.97
CA SER A 163 -19.67 13.55 -9.70
C SER A 163 -20.74 14.56 -9.26
N ARG A 164 -20.58 15.15 -8.07
CA ARG A 164 -21.40 16.23 -7.53
C ARG A 164 -20.54 17.50 -7.39
N ASP A 165 -21.18 18.66 -7.43
CA ASP A 165 -20.51 19.94 -7.17
C ASP A 165 -20.10 20.03 -5.69
N LEU A 166 -18.81 20.28 -5.41
CA LEU A 166 -18.32 20.30 -4.03
C LEU A 166 -18.84 21.49 -3.23
N VAL A 167 -19.23 22.59 -3.87
CA VAL A 167 -19.81 23.75 -3.18
C VAL A 167 -21.23 23.40 -2.74
N ALA A 168 -22.04 22.86 -3.65
CA ALA A 168 -23.41 22.44 -3.35
C ALA A 168 -23.48 21.25 -2.38
N ALA A 169 -22.52 20.33 -2.45
CA ALA A 169 -22.43 19.19 -1.55
C ALA A 169 -21.65 19.48 -0.26
N GLU A 170 -21.26 20.73 -0.02
CA GLU A 170 -20.46 21.19 1.13
C GLU A 170 -19.24 20.27 1.41
N GLY A 171 -18.41 20.05 0.40
CA GLY A 171 -17.17 19.32 0.54
C GLY A 171 -16.19 20.03 1.46
N HIS A 172 -15.49 19.29 2.33
CA HIS A 172 -14.55 19.86 3.29
C HIS A 172 -13.12 19.34 3.07
N TYR A 173 -12.10 20.15 3.33
CA TYR A 173 -10.70 19.71 3.25
C TYR A 173 -9.79 20.43 4.25
N HIS A 174 -8.67 19.82 4.58
CA HIS A 174 -7.58 20.53 5.27
C HIS A 174 -6.78 21.37 4.26
N LYS A 175 -6.32 22.57 4.65
CA LYS A 175 -5.53 23.47 3.79
C LYS A 175 -4.29 22.78 3.23
N SER A 176 -3.57 22.05 4.08
CA SER A 176 -2.37 21.30 3.72
C SER A 176 -2.67 20.14 2.76
N CYS A 177 -3.79 19.43 2.96
CA CYS A 177 -4.23 18.36 2.06
C CYS A 177 -4.63 18.91 0.69
N TYR A 178 -5.35 20.03 0.65
CA TYR A 178 -5.69 20.71 -0.60
C TYR A 178 -4.43 21.16 -1.35
N LYS A 179 -3.49 21.81 -0.66
CA LYS A 179 -2.23 22.28 -1.25
C LYS A 179 -1.43 21.12 -1.84
N PHE A 180 -1.29 20.02 -1.11
CA PHE A 180 -0.59 18.82 -1.58
C PHE A 180 -1.32 18.16 -2.76
N PHE A 181 -2.64 18.02 -2.68
CA PHE A 181 -3.41 17.34 -3.71
C PHE A 181 -3.43 18.12 -5.02
N THR A 182 -3.62 19.44 -4.94
CA THR A 182 -3.70 20.35 -6.10
C THR A 182 -2.34 20.90 -6.56
N LYS A 183 -1.22 20.47 -5.95
CA LYS A 183 0.11 20.79 -6.45
C LYS A 183 0.24 20.15 -7.84
N ASP A 184 0.62 20.98 -8.80
CA ASP A 184 0.88 20.57 -10.16
C ASP A 184 2.24 19.86 -10.18
N ASP A 185 2.21 18.54 -10.36
CA ASP A 185 3.43 17.75 -10.60
C ASP A 185 3.83 17.81 -12.09
N SER A 186 3.16 18.66 -12.89
CA SER A 186 3.45 18.83 -14.31
C SER A 186 4.66 19.75 -14.50
N PRO A 187 5.65 19.38 -15.34
CA PRO A 187 6.84 20.19 -15.62
C PRO A 187 6.53 21.57 -16.25
N ALA A 188 5.29 21.79 -16.71
CA ALA A 188 4.85 23.06 -17.28
C ALA A 188 4.51 24.15 -16.24
N ALA A 189 4.09 23.79 -15.02
CA ALA A 189 3.72 24.76 -13.98
C ALA A 189 4.93 25.38 -13.25
N ALA A 190 6.14 24.82 -13.46
CA ALA A 190 7.40 25.35 -12.95
C ALA A 190 7.81 26.69 -13.60
N ARG A 191 7.12 27.15 -14.65
CA ARG A 191 7.50 28.34 -15.42
C ARG A 191 6.73 29.62 -15.09
N SER A 192 5.81 29.61 -14.13
CA SER A 192 4.90 30.75 -13.91
C SER A 192 4.81 31.27 -12.47
N GLY A 193 5.64 30.78 -11.56
CA GLY A 193 5.73 31.26 -10.18
C GLY A 193 7.09 31.90 -9.93
N ALA A 194 7.28 33.13 -10.38
CA ALA A 194 8.41 33.95 -9.98
C ALA A 194 8.26 34.29 -8.49
N GLY A 195 9.16 33.73 -7.67
CA GLY A 195 9.29 34.04 -6.25
C GLY A 195 9.57 32.82 -5.38
N GLU A 196 10.86 32.64 -5.07
CA GLU A 196 11.41 31.93 -3.90
C GLU A 196 11.48 30.38 -3.92
N ASN A 197 12.68 29.85 -4.16
CA ASN A 197 13.46 28.98 -3.25
C ASN A 197 14.58 28.27 -4.01
N GLN A 198 15.72 28.95 -4.17
CA GLN A 198 16.93 28.38 -4.79
C GLN A 198 17.37 27.08 -4.08
N GLU A 199 17.13 26.97 -2.76
CA GLU A 199 17.42 25.79 -1.95
C GLU A 199 16.49 24.58 -2.19
N GLU A 200 15.21 24.77 -2.53
CA GLU A 200 14.27 23.67 -2.81
C GLU A 200 14.54 23.07 -4.20
N SER A 201 14.97 23.92 -5.16
CA SER A 201 15.43 23.51 -6.48
C SER A 201 16.77 22.77 -6.44
N GLU A 202 17.71 23.21 -5.60
CA GLU A 202 18.99 22.50 -5.40
C GLU A 202 18.81 21.19 -4.63
N GLY A 203 17.87 21.15 -3.67
CA GLY A 203 17.49 19.94 -2.95
C GLY A 203 16.95 18.85 -3.87
N ALA A 204 15.98 19.19 -4.73
CA ALA A 204 15.40 18.25 -5.69
C ALA A 204 16.43 17.76 -6.71
N ARG A 205 17.28 18.66 -7.24
CA ARG A 205 18.35 18.31 -8.18
C ARG A 205 19.41 17.39 -7.55
N TYR A 206 19.70 17.56 -6.26
CA TYR A 206 20.57 16.64 -5.53
C TYR A 206 19.94 15.27 -5.35
N GLU A 207 18.66 15.20 -4.98
CA GLU A 207 17.95 13.93 -4.77
C GLU A 207 17.85 13.12 -6.07
N GLU A 208 17.52 13.77 -7.18
CA GLU A 208 17.46 13.14 -8.50
C GLU A 208 18.84 12.62 -8.94
N ALA A 209 19.89 13.45 -8.82
CA ALA A 209 21.26 13.04 -9.12
C ALA A 209 21.72 11.88 -8.21
N GLU A 210 21.32 11.87 -6.93
CA GLU A 210 21.67 10.79 -5.99
C GLU A 210 21.02 9.47 -6.39
N ILE A 211 19.76 9.48 -6.82
CA ILE A 211 19.06 8.27 -7.29
C ILE A 211 19.77 7.71 -8.52
N GLU A 212 20.00 8.53 -9.54
CA GLU A 212 20.64 8.08 -10.78
C GLU A 212 22.06 7.55 -10.54
N ALA A 213 22.85 8.24 -9.70
CA ALA A 213 24.21 7.82 -9.39
C ALA A 213 24.25 6.48 -8.60
N LEU A 214 23.24 6.23 -7.76
CA LEU A 214 23.08 4.95 -7.07
C LEU A 214 22.66 3.83 -8.02
N GLU A 215 21.72 4.10 -8.93
CA GLU A 215 21.31 3.13 -9.96
C GLU A 215 22.50 2.74 -10.85
N GLU A 216 23.34 3.71 -11.24
CA GLU A 216 24.57 3.46 -12.00
C GLU A 216 25.57 2.62 -11.20
N LEU A 217 25.71 2.89 -9.90
CA LEU A 217 26.55 2.09 -9.01
C LEU A 217 26.03 0.66 -8.86
N PHE A 218 24.71 0.48 -8.74
CA PHE A 218 24.08 -0.82 -8.63
C PHE A 218 24.21 -1.62 -9.92
N LEU A 219 24.09 -0.95 -11.07
CA LEU A 219 24.34 -1.57 -12.37
C LEU A 219 25.76 -2.10 -12.46
N TYR A 220 26.76 -1.28 -12.09
CA TYR A 220 28.17 -1.71 -12.04
C TYR A 220 28.38 -2.94 -11.15
N ILE A 221 27.77 -2.98 -9.96
CA ILE A 221 27.86 -4.15 -9.08
C ILE A 221 27.30 -5.40 -9.79
N ARG A 222 26.16 -5.28 -10.47
CA ARG A 222 25.54 -6.41 -11.17
C ARG A 222 26.32 -6.88 -12.38
N THR A 223 26.90 -5.96 -13.15
CA THR A 223 27.49 -6.27 -14.46
C THR A 223 29.00 -6.51 -14.42
N GLU A 224 29.71 -5.93 -13.44
CA GLU A 224 31.16 -6.02 -13.35
C GLU A 224 31.60 -6.82 -12.12
N LEU A 225 31.00 -6.56 -10.95
CA LEU A 225 31.45 -7.15 -9.68
C LEU A 225 30.91 -8.56 -9.43
N PHE A 226 29.65 -8.85 -9.81
CA PHE A 226 29.13 -10.21 -9.70
C PHE A 226 29.78 -11.20 -10.68
N PRO A 227 30.04 -10.84 -11.95
CA PRO A 227 30.76 -11.74 -12.85
C PRO A 227 32.23 -11.92 -12.48
N ASN A 228 32.87 -10.90 -11.91
CA ASN A 228 34.26 -10.92 -11.47
C ASN A 228 34.35 -10.63 -9.97
N PRO A 229 34.11 -11.63 -9.09
CA PRO A 229 34.07 -11.41 -7.65
C PRO A 229 35.44 -11.00 -7.13
N GLU A 230 35.57 -9.72 -6.75
CA GLU A 230 36.77 -9.12 -6.17
C GLU A 230 36.43 -8.47 -4.83
N VAL A 231 37.38 -8.50 -3.89
CA VAL A 231 37.27 -7.74 -2.64
C VAL A 231 37.57 -6.28 -2.94
N LEU A 232 36.53 -5.45 -2.95
CA LEU A 232 36.66 -4.02 -3.21
C LEU A 232 36.56 -3.19 -1.91
N PRO A 233 37.52 -2.27 -1.67
CA PRO A 233 37.42 -1.28 -0.60
C PRO A 233 36.16 -0.42 -0.75
N MET A 234 35.50 -0.11 0.37
CA MET A 234 34.29 0.74 0.37
C MET A 234 34.53 2.14 -0.22
N ILE A 235 35.77 2.63 -0.11
CA ILE A 235 36.20 3.90 -0.70
C ILE A 235 36.11 3.89 -2.24
N ASN A 236 36.29 2.74 -2.90
CA ASN A 236 36.19 2.64 -4.35
C ASN A 236 34.74 2.82 -4.81
N LEU A 237 33.80 2.18 -4.13
CA LEU A 237 32.36 2.31 -4.41
C LEU A 237 31.87 3.73 -4.11
N THR A 238 32.35 4.32 -3.01
CA THR A 238 32.04 5.71 -2.64
C THR A 238 32.62 6.69 -3.67
N SER A 239 33.87 6.50 -4.11
CA SER A 239 34.50 7.34 -5.15
C SER A 239 33.78 7.26 -6.50
N ARG A 240 33.24 6.08 -6.84
CA ARG A 240 32.45 5.89 -8.06
C ARG A 240 31.13 6.66 -7.99
N LEU A 241 30.45 6.60 -6.86
CA LEU A 241 29.27 7.43 -6.58
C LEU A 241 29.61 8.92 -6.66
N GLU A 242 30.74 9.33 -6.08
CA GLU A 242 31.19 10.73 -6.12
C GLU A 242 31.41 11.23 -7.55
N ARG A 243 32.08 10.43 -8.39
CA ARG A 243 32.32 10.77 -9.79
C ARG A 243 31.02 10.90 -10.59
N SER A 244 30.06 10.00 -10.36
CA SER A 244 28.76 10.03 -11.04
C SER A 244 27.90 11.23 -10.59
N MET A 245 28.00 11.63 -9.32
CA MET A 245 27.37 12.85 -8.80
C MET A 245 28.01 14.13 -9.38
N MET A 246 29.35 14.17 -9.49
CA MET A 246 30.08 15.31 -10.07
C MET A 246 29.77 15.51 -11.56
N SER A 247 29.64 14.44 -12.34
CA SER A 247 29.26 14.55 -13.76
C SER A 247 27.85 15.14 -13.97
N ARG A 248 26.99 15.08 -12.94
CA ARG A 248 25.65 15.68 -12.89
C ARG A 248 25.64 17.11 -12.31
N GLY A 249 26.84 17.65 -12.07
CA GLY A 249 27.05 19.00 -11.55
C GLY A 249 26.88 19.13 -10.04
N ILE A 250 26.93 18.02 -9.28
CA ILE A 250 26.99 18.05 -7.82
C ILE A 250 28.46 18.06 -7.38
N ILE A 251 28.95 19.24 -6.97
CA ILE A 251 30.36 19.47 -6.66
C ILE A 251 30.78 18.72 -5.38
N GLN A 252 29.88 18.56 -4.40
CA GLN A 252 30.15 17.86 -3.15
C GLN A 252 28.96 17.04 -2.67
N LEU A 253 29.24 15.82 -2.19
CA LEU A 253 28.22 14.95 -1.61
C LEU A 253 27.91 15.40 -0.19
N LYS A 254 26.62 15.38 0.16
CA LYS A 254 26.15 15.55 1.53
C LYS A 254 26.79 14.49 2.44
N PRO A 255 27.21 14.84 3.66
CA PRO A 255 27.78 13.88 4.61
C PRO A 255 26.87 12.67 4.88
N ALA A 256 25.56 12.89 4.85
CA ALA A 256 24.56 11.82 4.98
C ALA A 256 24.64 10.82 3.83
N THR A 257 24.82 11.26 2.58
CA THR A 257 24.95 10.35 1.44
C THR A 257 26.16 9.44 1.62
N LYS A 258 27.34 10.00 1.93
CA LYS A 258 28.57 9.23 2.18
C LYS A 258 28.41 8.22 3.32
N LYS A 259 27.79 8.63 4.43
CA LYS A 259 27.57 7.77 5.60
C LYS A 259 26.64 6.58 5.30
N HIS A 260 25.65 6.76 4.43
CA HIS A 260 24.62 5.74 4.20
C HIS A 260 24.81 4.91 2.92
N VAL A 261 25.90 5.12 2.15
CA VAL A 261 26.19 4.33 0.92
C VAL A 261 26.16 2.84 1.21
N ARG A 262 26.90 2.38 2.24
CA ARG A 262 26.94 0.97 2.64
C ARG A 262 25.54 0.40 2.88
N ARG A 263 24.73 1.08 3.70
CA ARG A 263 23.36 0.66 4.02
C ARG A 263 22.49 0.60 2.76
N LYS A 264 22.64 1.54 1.83
CA LYS A 264 21.88 1.55 0.56
C LYS A 264 22.25 0.35 -0.32
N ILE A 265 23.53 0.01 -0.40
CA ILE A 265 24.02 -1.19 -1.11
C ILE A 265 23.52 -2.47 -0.42
N GLU A 266 23.63 -2.57 0.91
CA GLU A 266 23.11 -3.70 1.69
C GLU A 266 21.59 -3.88 1.51
N THR A 267 20.84 -2.78 1.40
CA THR A 267 19.39 -2.83 1.17
C THR A 267 19.05 -3.40 -0.21
N GLU A 268 19.84 -3.07 -1.23
CA GLU A 268 19.59 -3.50 -2.61
C GLU A 268 20.01 -4.94 -2.88
N PHE A 269 21.17 -5.35 -2.35
CA PHE A 269 21.79 -6.65 -2.66
C PHE A 269 21.69 -7.67 -1.53
N GLY A 270 21.30 -7.25 -0.32
CA GLY A 270 21.09 -8.14 0.82
C GLY A 270 22.28 -9.08 1.05
N GLU A 271 21.99 -10.39 1.04
CA GLU A 271 22.96 -11.46 1.28
C GLU A 271 23.87 -11.76 0.08
N SER A 272 23.62 -11.16 -1.10
CA SER A 272 24.46 -11.34 -2.29
C SER A 272 25.81 -10.63 -2.21
N LEU A 273 26.00 -9.74 -1.24
CA LEU A 273 27.28 -9.08 -0.94
C LEU A 273 27.67 -9.33 0.52
N ARG A 274 28.95 -9.65 0.76
CA ARG A 274 29.50 -9.74 2.11
C ARG A 274 30.40 -8.55 2.39
N PHE A 275 30.10 -7.83 3.47
CA PHE A 275 30.91 -6.71 3.93
C PHE A 275 31.83 -7.17 5.05
N VAL A 276 33.13 -7.18 4.78
CA VAL A 276 34.15 -7.50 5.76
C VAL A 276 34.65 -6.19 6.38
N PRO A 277 34.71 -6.06 7.72
CA PRO A 277 35.36 -4.92 8.34
C PRO A 277 36.86 -4.92 7.98
N ASP A 278 37.46 -3.75 7.77
CA ASP A 278 38.92 -3.66 7.72
C ASP A 278 39.44 -4.25 9.03
N GLU A 279 40.22 -5.34 8.94
CA GLU A 279 40.97 -5.84 10.07
C GLU A 279 41.85 -4.68 10.53
N LYS A 280 41.53 -4.12 11.71
CA LYS A 280 42.51 -3.36 12.43
C LYS A 280 43.62 -4.36 12.72
N GLU A 281 44.71 -4.29 11.97
CA GLU A 281 45.98 -4.87 12.39
C GLU A 281 46.22 -4.40 13.82
N SER A 282 46.02 -5.32 14.75
CA SER A 282 46.40 -5.17 16.14
C SER A 282 47.93 -5.17 16.16
N PHE A 283 48.52 -3.98 16.21
CA PHE A 283 49.85 -3.74 16.72
C PHE A 283 49.74 -3.18 18.13
#